data_AF-A0A7C6I143-F1
#
_entry.id   AF-A0A7C6I143-F1
#
_cell.length_a   1.000
_cell.length_b   1.000
_cell.length_c   1.000
_cell.angle_alpha   90.00
_cell.angle_beta   90.00
_cell.angle_gamma   90.00
#
_symmetry.space_group_name_H-M   'P 1'
#
loop_
_entity.id
_entity.type
_entity.pdbx_description
1 polymer ?
#
loop_
_entity_poly.entity_id
_entity_poly.type
_entity_poly.pdbx_seq_one_letter_code
_entity_poly.pdbx_strand_id
1 'polypeptide(L)'
;MDEKNKTRYFRHHLLKWFEVNRRDFPWRREGVTNFELVFSEVLLQRTRAETVAQYYPVFFGRYPDWNHLIQATDEELEEVFKPLGLYKHRAKRMRKIIDEYKQKNGELPKNRNELSESSFASLYTSNAYELFVLKRRAPLLDVNMSRLLKRYFIPGEMQ
;
A
#
# COMPACT_ATOMS: atom_id res chain seq x y z
N MET A 1 -31.41 7.57 13.16
CA MET A 1 -30.61 6.39 13.57
C MET A 1 -29.46 6.89 14.43
N ASP A 2 -29.31 6.39 15.66
CA ASP A 2 -28.15 6.70 16.51
C ASP A 2 -26.81 6.41 15.78
N GLU A 3 -25.75 7.17 16.08
CA GLU A 3 -24.46 7.09 15.39
C GLU A 3 -23.84 5.69 15.44
N LYS A 4 -23.99 4.98 16.57
CA LYS A 4 -23.53 3.59 16.70
C LYS A 4 -24.28 2.65 15.76
N ASN A 5 -25.59 2.85 15.62
CA ASN A 5 -26.41 2.08 14.70
C ASN A 5 -26.09 2.42 13.24
N LYS A 6 -25.82 3.70 12.93
CA LYS A 6 -25.40 4.16 11.60
C LYS A 6 -24.06 3.55 11.17
N THR A 7 -23.09 3.54 12.08
CA THR A 7 -21.78 2.92 11.85
C THR A 7 -21.90 1.41 11.64
N ARG A 8 -22.70 0.73 12.46
CA ARG A 8 -22.93 -0.72 12.33
C ARG A 8 -23.58 -1.07 11.00
N TYR A 9 -24.61 -0.32 10.60
CA TYR A 9 -25.29 -0.48 9.32
C TYR A 9 -24.33 -0.28 8.15
N PHE A 10 -23.56 0.82 8.14
CA PHE A 10 -22.57 1.11 7.10
C PHE A 10 -21.57 -0.03 6.95
N ARG A 11 -20.96 -0.46 8.06
CA ARG A 11 -19.96 -1.55 8.06
C ARG A 11 -20.56 -2.85 7.50
N HIS A 12 -21.75 -3.24 7.96
CA HIS A 12 -22.42 -4.46 7.52
C HIS A 12 -22.66 -4.47 6.01
N HIS A 13 -23.23 -3.39 5.48
CA HIS A 13 -23.55 -3.31 4.05
C HIS A 13 -22.30 -3.18 3.18
N LEU A 14 -21.28 -2.44 3.63
CA LEU A 14 -20.01 -2.33 2.91
C LEU A 14 -19.30 -3.68 2.81
N LEU A 15 -19.26 -4.45 3.90
CA LEU A 15 -18.64 -5.78 3.91
C LEU A 15 -19.41 -6.77 3.03
N LYS A 16 -20.75 -6.81 3.12
CA LYS A 16 -21.58 -7.65 2.23
C LYS A 16 -21.40 -7.30 0.76
N TRP A 17 -21.36 -6.01 0.43
CA TRP A 17 -21.08 -5.59 -0.94
C TRP A 17 -19.69 -6.05 -1.38
N PHE A 18 -18.68 -5.93 -0.52
CA PHE A 18 -17.31 -6.35 -0.83
C PHE A 18 -17.21 -7.86 -1.05
N GLU A 19 -17.90 -8.70 -0.29
CA GLU A 19 -17.92 -10.15 -0.49
C GLU A 19 -18.31 -10.55 -1.92
N VAL A 20 -19.30 -9.85 -2.49
CA VAL A 20 -19.84 -10.16 -3.82
C VAL A 20 -19.13 -9.39 -4.94
N ASN A 21 -18.66 -8.17 -4.68
CA ASN A 21 -18.18 -7.24 -5.71
C ASN A 21 -16.68 -6.94 -5.63
N ARG A 22 -15.94 -7.56 -4.70
CA ARG A 22 -14.50 -7.38 -4.61
C ARG A 22 -13.84 -7.74 -5.94
N ARG A 23 -12.93 -6.88 -6.35
CA ARG A 23 -12.08 -7.13 -7.50
C ARG A 23 -10.90 -7.98 -7.10
N ASP A 24 -10.59 -8.96 -7.95
CA ASP A 24 -9.39 -9.78 -7.82
C ASP A 24 -8.17 -8.98 -8.26
N PHE A 25 -7.20 -8.87 -7.35
CA PHE A 25 -5.90 -8.26 -7.59
C PHE A 25 -4.83 -9.16 -6.95
N PRO A 26 -3.66 -9.30 -7.57
CA PRO A 26 -2.66 -10.27 -7.13
C PRO A 26 -2.22 -10.05 -5.67
N TRP A 27 -2.03 -8.80 -5.23
CA TRP A 27 -1.68 -8.46 -3.85
C TRP A 27 -2.81 -8.66 -2.81
N ARG A 28 -4.01 -9.08 -3.23
CA ARG A 28 -5.13 -9.42 -2.34
C ARG A 28 -5.35 -10.91 -2.18
N ARG A 29 -4.61 -11.74 -2.91
CA ARG A 29 -4.75 -13.20 -2.87
C ARG A 29 -4.16 -13.75 -1.58
N GLU A 30 -4.43 -15.01 -1.28
CA GLU A 30 -3.78 -15.67 -0.15
C GLU A 30 -2.32 -15.99 -0.48
N GLY A 31 -1.47 -16.07 0.54
CA GLY A 31 -0.05 -16.44 0.39
C GLY A 31 0.89 -15.31 -0.04
N VAL A 32 0.41 -14.08 -0.26
CA VAL A 32 1.29 -12.94 -0.58
C VAL A 32 2.23 -12.65 0.58
N THR A 33 3.50 -12.44 0.25
CA THR A 33 4.56 -12.14 1.21
C THR A 33 4.47 -10.70 1.73
N ASN A 34 5.11 -10.41 2.87
CA ASN A 34 5.25 -9.03 3.36
C ASN A 34 5.99 -8.14 2.36
N PHE A 35 6.97 -8.69 1.63
CA PHE A 35 7.69 -8.00 0.56
C PHE A 35 6.70 -7.56 -0.54
N GLU A 36 5.89 -8.49 -1.04
CA GLU A 36 4.89 -8.20 -2.06
C GLU A 36 3.86 -7.17 -1.60
N LEU A 37 3.37 -7.27 -0.35
CA LEU A 37 2.41 -6.32 0.20
C LEU A 37 2.97 -4.89 0.25
N VAL A 38 4.19 -4.73 0.78
CA VAL A 38 4.85 -3.41 0.90
C VAL A 38 5.09 -2.81 -0.47
N PHE A 39 5.64 -3.58 -1.41
CA PHE A 39 6.00 -3.04 -2.72
C PHE A 39 4.80 -2.86 -3.64
N SER A 40 3.72 -3.62 -3.46
CA SER A 40 2.44 -3.33 -4.12
C SER A 40 1.92 -1.94 -3.76
N GLU A 41 1.98 -1.55 -2.49
CA GLU A 41 1.59 -0.20 -2.05
C GLU A 41 2.48 0.88 -2.68
N VAL A 42 3.79 0.63 -2.81
CA VAL A 42 4.71 1.56 -3.51
C VAL A 42 4.34 1.70 -4.99
N LEU A 43 4.00 0.60 -5.67
CA LEU A 43 3.59 0.61 -7.07
C LEU A 43 2.24 1.32 -7.27
N LEU A 44 1.30 1.14 -6.34
CA LEU A 44 -0.05 1.73 -6.36
C LEU A 44 -0.08 3.24 -6.15
N GLN A 45 0.95 3.83 -5.56
CA GLN A 45 1.00 5.28 -5.37
C GLN A 45 0.92 6.00 -6.70
N ARG A 46 -0.13 6.82 -6.91
CA ARG A 46 -0.36 7.57 -8.16
C ARG A 46 -0.42 6.69 -9.42
N THR A 47 -0.76 5.41 -9.28
CA THR A 47 -0.96 4.48 -10.40
C THR A 47 -2.32 3.82 -10.25
N ARG A 48 -3.02 3.57 -11.37
CA ARG A 48 -4.28 2.83 -11.34
C ARG A 48 -4.02 1.37 -10.97
N ALA A 49 -4.93 0.78 -10.19
CA ALA A 49 -4.79 -0.59 -9.72
C ALA A 49 -4.73 -1.59 -10.88
N GLU A 50 -5.49 -1.37 -11.95
CA GLU A 50 -5.47 -2.21 -13.16
C GLU A 50 -4.09 -2.26 -13.79
N THR A 51 -3.44 -1.10 -13.92
CA THR A 51 -2.08 -0.98 -14.47
C THR A 51 -1.08 -1.70 -13.59
N VAL A 52 -1.17 -1.54 -12.27
CA VAL A 52 -0.29 -2.26 -11.34
C VAL A 52 -0.55 -3.77 -11.39
N ALA A 53 -1.80 -4.21 -11.52
CA ALA A 53 -2.13 -5.63 -11.62
C ALA A 53 -1.52 -6.28 -12.86
N GLN A 54 -1.51 -5.58 -14.00
CA GLN A 54 -0.85 -6.04 -15.22
C GLN A 54 0.68 -6.04 -15.08
N TYR A 55 1.23 -5.04 -14.38
CA TYR A 55 2.68 -4.90 -14.20
C TYR A 55 3.27 -5.77 -13.08
N TYR A 56 2.43 -6.21 -12.15
CA TYR A 56 2.79 -7.00 -10.97
C TYR A 56 3.75 -8.17 -11.28
N PRO A 57 3.44 -9.09 -12.22
CA PRO A 57 4.32 -10.22 -12.51
C PRO A 57 5.69 -9.80 -13.07
N VAL A 58 5.78 -8.63 -13.73
CA VAL A 58 7.06 -8.11 -14.25
C VAL A 58 7.95 -7.64 -13.10
N PHE A 59 7.38 -6.86 -12.17
CA PHE A 59 8.14 -6.36 -11.02
C PHE A 59 8.61 -7.50 -10.12
N PHE A 60 7.69 -8.37 -9.70
CA PHE A 60 8.01 -9.47 -8.77
C PHE A 60 8.73 -10.64 -9.44
N GLY A 61 8.67 -10.76 -10.77
CA GLY A 61 9.55 -11.67 -11.52
C GLY A 61 11.01 -11.22 -11.54
N ARG A 62 11.26 -9.90 -11.57
CA ARG A 62 12.62 -9.33 -11.52
C ARG A 62 13.16 -9.25 -10.09
N TYR A 63 12.30 -8.89 -9.14
CA TYR A 63 12.64 -8.74 -7.73
C TYR A 63 11.68 -9.59 -6.89
N PRO A 64 11.93 -10.90 -6.75
CA PRO A 64 11.04 -11.80 -5.99
C PRO A 64 11.12 -11.58 -4.48
N ASP A 65 12.25 -11.05 -3.99
CA ASP A 65 12.47 -10.81 -2.56
C ASP A 65 13.44 -9.63 -2.33
N TRP A 66 13.71 -9.36 -1.06
CA TRP A 66 14.67 -8.35 -0.65
C TRP A 66 16.09 -8.62 -1.17
N ASN A 67 16.56 -9.88 -1.19
CA ASN A 67 17.93 -10.22 -1.59
C ASN A 67 18.20 -9.83 -3.04
N HIS A 68 17.21 -9.94 -3.91
CA HIS A 68 17.30 -9.48 -5.29
C HIS A 68 17.18 -7.97 -5.38
N LEU A 69 16.21 -7.37 -4.67
CA LEU A 69 15.96 -5.94 -4.74
C LEU A 69 17.15 -5.11 -4.23
N ILE A 70 17.84 -5.56 -3.17
CA ILE A 70 18.97 -4.82 -2.59
C ILE A 70 20.19 -4.76 -3.51
N GLN A 71 20.27 -5.65 -4.51
CA GLN A 71 21.34 -5.69 -5.51
C GLN A 71 21.07 -4.79 -6.72
N ALA A 72 19.83 -4.30 -6.87
CA ALA A 72 19.44 -3.47 -8.02
C ALA A 72 20.28 -2.18 -8.10
N THR A 73 20.74 -1.83 -9.30
CA THR A 73 21.38 -0.52 -9.57
C THR A 73 20.33 0.59 -9.69
N ASP A 74 20.77 1.86 -9.64
CA ASP A 74 19.85 2.99 -9.80
C ASP A 74 19.19 3.00 -11.18
N GLU A 75 19.94 2.64 -12.21
CA GLU A 75 19.44 2.51 -13.58
C GLU A 75 18.37 1.41 -13.66
N GLU A 76 18.61 0.25 -13.03
CA GLU A 76 17.64 -0.84 -13.02
C GLU A 76 16.34 -0.48 -12.29
N LEU A 77 16.45 0.28 -11.19
CA LEU A 77 15.30 0.84 -10.49
C LEU A 77 14.55 1.87 -11.34
N GLU A 78 15.26 2.72 -12.09
CA GLU A 78 14.61 3.63 -13.03
C GLU A 78 13.87 2.88 -14.14
N GLU A 79 14.51 1.88 -14.77
CA GLU A 79 13.90 1.06 -15.82
C GLU A 79 12.62 0.38 -15.35
N VAL A 80 12.61 -0.22 -14.15
CA VAL A 80 11.41 -0.93 -13.64
C VAL A 80 10.24 0.03 -13.39
N PHE A 81 10.48 1.31 -13.17
CA PHE A 81 9.40 2.28 -12.98
C PHE A 81 8.98 3.02 -14.23
N LYS A 82 9.72 2.94 -15.36
CA LYS A 82 9.34 3.64 -16.60
C LYS A 82 7.89 3.37 -17.04
N PRO A 83 7.37 2.13 -17.04
CA PRO A 83 5.99 1.87 -17.45
C PRO A 83 4.94 2.49 -16.54
N LEU A 84 5.29 2.80 -15.29
CA LEU A 84 4.38 3.35 -14.27
C LEU A 84 4.48 4.87 -14.12
N GLY A 85 5.42 5.50 -14.83
CA GLY A 85 5.69 6.93 -14.76
C GLY A 85 6.34 7.38 -13.45
N LEU A 86 6.78 8.64 -13.42
CA LEU A 86 7.53 9.24 -12.30
C LEU A 86 8.78 8.43 -11.91
N TYR A 87 9.40 7.77 -12.89
CA TYR A 87 10.36 6.70 -12.65
C TYR A 87 11.56 7.13 -11.82
N LYS A 88 12.18 8.29 -12.11
CA LYS A 88 13.29 8.84 -11.32
C LYS A 88 12.94 9.04 -9.84
N HIS A 89 11.76 9.62 -9.59
CA HIS A 89 11.29 9.86 -8.22
C HIS A 89 11.01 8.54 -7.48
N ARG A 90 10.38 7.58 -8.16
CA ARG A 90 10.10 6.26 -7.58
C ARG A 90 11.39 5.48 -7.32
N ALA A 91 12.32 5.48 -8.26
CA ALA A 91 13.64 4.85 -8.11
C ALA A 91 14.40 5.44 -6.91
N LYS A 92 14.44 6.77 -6.78
CA LYS A 92 15.06 7.44 -5.62
C LYS A 92 14.40 7.03 -4.30
N ARG A 93 13.06 6.97 -4.25
CA ARG A 93 12.33 6.53 -3.05
C ARG A 93 12.63 5.07 -2.73
N MET A 94 12.67 4.21 -3.75
CA MET A 94 13.00 2.80 -3.64
C MET A 94 14.42 2.61 -3.10
N ARG A 95 15.41 3.36 -3.63
CA ARG A 95 16.78 3.36 -3.13
C ARG A 95 16.84 3.68 -1.64
N LYS A 96 16.10 4.72 -1.20
CA LYS A 96 16.05 5.08 0.22
C LYS A 96 15.53 3.93 1.11
N ILE A 97 14.51 3.22 0.65
CA ILE A 97 13.96 2.04 1.35
C ILE A 97 15.01 0.91 1.42
N ILE A 98 15.71 0.64 0.31
CA ILE A 98 16.78 -0.37 0.24
C ILE A 98 17.92 -0.02 1.20
N ASP A 99 18.36 1.23 1.22
CA ASP A 99 19.48 1.67 2.05
C ASP A 99 19.13 1.58 3.54
N GLU A 100 17.93 2.00 3.93
CA GLU A 100 17.44 1.84 5.30
C GLU A 100 17.34 0.36 5.70
N TYR A 101 16.85 -0.52 4.81
CA TYR A 101 16.78 -1.96 5.06
C TYR A 101 18.19 -2.56 5.26
N LYS A 102 19.17 -2.16 4.45
CA LYS A 102 20.58 -2.56 4.62
C LYS A 102 21.17 -2.07 5.95
N GLN A 103 20.94 -0.81 6.30
CA GLN A 103 21.43 -0.20 7.55
C GLN A 103 20.86 -0.90 8.79
N LYS A 104 19.64 -1.44 8.69
CA LYS A 104 18.99 -2.22 9.76
C LYS A 104 19.24 -3.73 9.64
N ASN A 105 20.30 -4.17 8.98
CA ASN A 105 20.67 -5.58 8.82
C ASN A 105 19.54 -6.47 8.27
N GLY A 106 18.75 -5.93 7.35
CA GLY A 106 17.64 -6.66 6.74
C GLY A 106 16.38 -6.74 7.61
N GLU A 107 16.23 -5.85 8.60
CA GLU A 107 15.03 -5.79 9.42
C GLU A 107 14.09 -4.67 8.96
N LEU A 108 12.81 -5.03 8.76
CA LEU A 108 11.75 -4.05 8.57
C LEU A 108 11.22 -3.54 9.92
N PRO A 109 10.58 -2.36 9.96
CA PRO A 109 9.99 -1.83 11.19
C PRO A 109 9.05 -2.84 11.87
N LYS A 110 9.27 -3.09 13.17
CA LYS A 110 8.51 -4.05 13.98
C LYS A 110 7.39 -3.38 14.79
N ASN A 111 7.41 -2.05 14.89
CA ASN A 111 6.44 -1.27 15.63
C ASN A 111 6.26 0.13 15.03
N ARG A 112 5.30 0.87 15.58
CA ARG A 112 4.92 2.20 15.08
C ARG A 112 6.03 3.25 15.26
N ASN A 113 6.83 3.14 16.31
CA ASN A 113 7.92 4.09 16.56
C ASN A 113 8.99 3.94 15.48
N GLU A 114 9.46 2.71 15.23
CA GLU A 114 10.43 2.43 14.15
C GLU A 114 9.87 2.79 12.76
N LEU A 115 8.56 2.60 12.56
CA LEU A 115 7.89 2.93 11.31
C LEU A 115 7.84 4.44 11.07
N SER A 116 7.62 5.23 12.12
CA SER A 116 7.56 6.70 12.07
C SER A 116 8.90 7.34 11.71
N GLU A 117 10.01 6.64 11.96
CA GLU A 117 11.37 7.07 11.62
C GLU A 117 11.85 6.53 10.26
N SER A 118 11.03 5.71 9.59
CA SER A 118 11.40 5.04 8.33
C SER A 118 10.92 5.77 7.08
N SER A 119 11.40 5.34 5.92
CA SER A 119 10.91 5.73 4.60
C SER A 119 9.44 5.37 4.33
N PHE A 120 8.81 4.61 5.22
CA PHE A 120 7.38 4.29 5.18
C PHE A 120 6.51 5.22 6.05
N ALA A 121 7.08 6.26 6.68
CA ALA A 121 6.43 7.06 7.71
C ALA A 121 5.20 7.89 7.29
N SER A 122 4.89 8.03 5.99
CA SER A 122 3.68 8.76 5.58
C SER A 122 2.42 8.11 6.18
N LEU A 123 1.45 8.90 6.65
CA LEU A 123 0.24 8.41 7.35
C LEU A 123 -0.46 7.23 6.66
N TYR A 124 -0.66 7.31 5.34
CA TYR A 124 -1.29 6.22 4.60
C TYR A 124 -0.41 4.95 4.58
N THR A 125 0.87 5.10 4.20
CA THR A 125 1.80 3.96 4.11
C THR A 125 2.03 3.32 5.47
N SER A 126 2.09 4.11 6.55
CA SER A 126 2.30 3.58 7.90
C SER A 126 1.07 2.81 8.39
N ASN A 127 -0.15 3.30 8.14
CA ASN A 127 -1.37 2.55 8.45
C ASN A 127 -1.50 1.27 7.59
N ALA A 128 -1.13 1.32 6.31
CA ALA A 128 -1.10 0.14 5.45
C ALA A 128 -0.10 -0.90 5.95
N TYR A 129 1.08 -0.45 6.35
CA TYR A 129 2.11 -1.32 6.93
C TYR A 129 1.65 -1.93 8.26
N GLU A 130 1.04 -1.15 9.16
CA GLU A 130 0.46 -1.67 10.40
C GLU A 130 -0.61 -2.74 10.11
N LEU A 131 -1.49 -2.51 9.13
CA LEU A 131 -2.58 -3.42 8.79
C LEU A 131 -2.08 -4.70 8.13
N PHE A 132 -1.22 -4.58 7.13
CA PHE A 132 -0.85 -5.70 6.27
C PHE A 132 0.39 -6.45 6.76
N VAL A 133 1.38 -5.75 7.29
CA VAL A 133 2.67 -6.35 7.72
C VAL A 133 2.63 -6.69 9.20
N LEU A 134 2.24 -5.73 10.06
CA LEU A 134 2.18 -5.96 11.51
C LEU A 134 0.88 -6.64 11.99
N LYS A 135 -0.09 -6.82 11.09
CA LYS A 135 -1.41 -7.42 11.37
C LYS A 135 -2.16 -6.73 12.52
N ARG A 136 -2.01 -5.40 12.64
CA ARG A 136 -2.68 -4.55 13.65
C ARG A 136 -3.79 -3.74 13.00
N ARG A 137 -4.87 -3.45 13.74
CA ARG A 137 -5.97 -2.64 13.23
C ARG A 137 -5.50 -1.19 13.02
N ALA A 138 -5.47 -0.74 11.77
CA ALA A 138 -5.15 0.63 11.40
C ALA A 138 -6.07 1.14 10.27
N PRO A 139 -6.45 2.43 10.26
CA PRO A 139 -7.36 2.99 9.27
C PRO A 139 -6.65 3.32 7.95
N LEU A 140 -7.15 2.77 6.83
CA LEU A 140 -6.71 3.14 5.48
C LEU A 140 -7.58 4.28 4.94
N LEU A 141 -7.11 5.51 5.11
CA LEU A 141 -7.79 6.72 4.64
C LEU A 141 -7.06 7.27 3.41
N ASP A 142 -7.56 6.91 2.23
CA ASP A 142 -7.22 7.56 0.97
C ASP A 142 -8.31 8.56 0.55
N VAL A 143 -8.13 9.20 -0.60
CA VAL A 143 -9.11 10.16 -1.16
C VAL A 143 -10.46 9.49 -1.42
N ASN A 144 -10.47 8.21 -1.82
CA ASN A 144 -11.70 7.49 -2.13
C ASN A 144 -12.49 7.15 -0.86
N MET A 145 -11.83 6.61 0.15
CA MET A 145 -12.41 6.33 1.46
C MET A 145 -12.90 7.61 2.12
N SER A 146 -12.09 8.67 2.09
CA SER A 146 -12.49 9.98 2.62
C SER A 146 -13.74 10.51 1.95
N ARG A 147 -13.84 10.41 0.62
CA ARG A 147 -15.02 10.81 -0.15
C ARG A 147 -16.25 9.99 0.20
N LEU A 148 -16.10 8.67 0.34
CA LEU A 148 -17.20 7.77 0.71
C LEU A 148 -17.73 8.11 2.12
N LEU A 149 -16.82 8.25 3.09
CA LEU A 149 -17.17 8.55 4.47
C LEU A 149 -17.83 9.92 4.59
N LYS A 150 -17.29 10.96 3.93
CA LYS A 150 -17.91 12.29 3.89
C LYS A 150 -19.33 12.24 3.35
N ARG A 151 -19.53 11.62 2.18
CA ARG A 151 -20.86 11.53 1.55
C ARG A 151 -21.90 10.80 2.40
N TYR A 152 -21.49 9.77 3.14
CA TYR A 152 -22.41 8.96 3.93
C TYR A 152 -22.66 9.53 5.33
N PHE A 153 -21.60 9.97 6.02
CA PHE A 153 -21.68 10.42 7.41
C PHE A 153 -21.97 11.91 7.55
N ILE A 154 -21.51 12.74 6.61
CA ILE A 154 -21.61 14.21 6.64
C ILE A 154 -22.32 14.72 5.36
N PRO A 155 -23.59 14.38 5.13
CA PRO A 155 -24.33 14.90 3.98
C PRO A 155 -24.59 16.40 4.15
N GLY A 156 -23.95 17.25 3.33
CA GLY A 156 -24.19 18.70 3.30
C GLY A 156 -22.94 19.57 3.16
N GLU A 157 -21.76 19.10 3.56
CA GLU A 157 -20.48 19.84 3.43
C GLU A 157 -19.80 19.65 2.05
N MET A 158 -20.58 19.44 1.00
CA MET A 158 -20.06 19.46 -0.38
C MET A 158 -20.22 20.86 -0.96
N GLN A 159 -19.40 21.80 -0.48
CA GLN A 159 -19.13 23.09 -1.14
C GLN A 159 -17.62 23.26 -1.29
#